data_AF-A0AAD4HHW4-F1
#
_entry.id   AF-A0AAD4HHW4-F1
#
_cell.length_a   1.000
_cell.length_b   1.000
_cell.length_c   1.000
_cell.angle_alpha   90.00
_cell.angle_beta   90.00
_cell.angle_gamma   90.00
#
_symmetry.space_group_name_H-M   'P 1'
#
loop_
_entity.id
_entity.type
_entity.pdbx_description
1 polymer ?
#
loop_
_entity_poly.entity_id
_entity_poly.type
_entity_poly.pdbx_seq_one_letter_code
_entity_poly.pdbx_strand_id
1 'polypeptide(L)'
;DCVFVDTDAGVEGMRGMDIARVMCFFSFMFEEDFYSCAVVHWFDKVNDGPNEDTGMWIVQPSYDVGHSWSVGIIHVESIYHAAHLIPIYGTHAIPQDLKHYDSYDAF
;
A
#
# COMPACT_ATOMS: atom_id res chain seq x y z
N ASP A 1 -1.21 6.87 -5.62
CA ASP A 1 -0.05 6.00 -5.88
C ASP A 1 0.19 5.05 -4.74
N CYS A 2 0.85 3.92 -5.01
CA CYS A 2 1.27 2.98 -3.97
C CYS A 2 2.72 3.23 -3.56
N VAL A 3 3.08 2.86 -2.34
CA VAL A 3 4.39 3.08 -1.75
C VAL A 3 4.83 1.87 -0.94
N PHE A 4 6.14 1.65 -0.90
CA PHE A 4 6.77 0.81 0.12
C PHE A 4 7.02 1.66 1.36
N VAL A 5 6.59 1.16 2.50
CA VAL A 5 6.73 1.80 3.80
C VAL A 5 7.68 0.95 4.64
N ASP A 6 8.73 1.55 5.17
CA ASP A 6 9.63 0.90 6.12
C ASP A 6 8.92 0.75 7.47
N THR A 7 8.70 -0.49 7.91
CA THR A 7 8.01 -0.81 9.17
C THR A 7 8.88 -1.60 10.15
N ASP A 8 9.97 -2.22 9.66
CA ASP A 8 10.98 -2.86 10.49
C ASP A 8 12.37 -2.73 9.85
N ALA A 9 13.10 -1.70 10.27
CA ALA A 9 14.46 -1.41 9.82
C ALA A 9 15.48 -2.50 10.18
N GLY A 10 15.13 -3.47 11.05
CA GLY A 10 15.98 -4.61 11.39
C GLY A 10 15.93 -5.75 10.36
N VAL A 11 15.00 -5.68 9.41
CA VAL A 11 14.74 -6.76 8.45
C VAL A 11 14.99 -6.28 7.03
N GLU A 12 15.81 -7.03 6.28
CA GLU A 12 16.17 -6.65 4.92
C GLU A 12 15.03 -6.84 3.90
N GLY A 13 14.92 -5.88 2.99
CA GLY A 13 14.05 -5.93 1.82
C GLY A 13 12.57 -5.92 2.18
N MET A 14 11.75 -6.50 1.29
CA MET A 14 10.29 -6.50 1.41
C MET A 14 9.72 -7.14 2.68
N ARG A 15 10.54 -7.89 3.43
CA ARG A 15 10.10 -8.48 4.71
C ARG A 15 10.02 -7.45 5.84
N GLY A 16 10.84 -6.41 5.79
CA GLY A 16 10.79 -5.28 6.73
C GLY A 16 9.93 -4.12 6.25
N MET A 17 9.21 -4.31 5.14
CA MET A 17 8.39 -3.27 4.52
C MET A 17 6.94 -3.71 4.37
N ASP A 18 6.06 -2.73 4.41
CA ASP A 18 4.65 -2.87 4.06
C ASP A 18 4.31 -2.04 2.82
N ILE A 19 3.15 -2.31 2.24
CA ILE A 19 2.66 -1.67 1.03
C ILE A 19 1.41 -0.87 1.39
N ALA A 20 1.35 0.37 0.92
CA ALA A 20 0.17 1.21 1.14
C ALA A 20 -0.16 2.04 -0.10
N ARG A 21 -1.43 2.38 -0.30
CA ARG A 21 -1.89 3.40 -1.26
C ARG A 21 -1.99 4.73 -0.54
N VAL A 22 -1.27 5.74 -1.02
CA VAL A 22 -1.38 7.11 -0.51
C VAL A 22 -2.67 7.74 -1.00
N MET A 23 -3.46 8.24 -0.06
CA MET A 23 -4.75 8.90 -0.30
C MET A 23 -4.59 10.42 -0.32
N CYS A 24 -3.83 10.96 0.62
CA CYS A 24 -3.46 12.37 0.63
C CYS A 24 -2.20 12.63 1.46
N PHE A 25 -1.54 13.76 1.19
CA PHE A 25 -0.47 14.29 2.02
C PHE A 25 -1.00 15.47 2.83
N PHE A 26 -0.55 15.59 4.07
CA PHE A 26 -0.87 16.71 4.93
C PHE A 26 0.29 16.98 5.89
N SER A 27 0.26 18.14 6.53
CA SER A 27 1.25 18.50 7.54
C SER A 27 0.62 19.25 8.69
N PHE A 28 1.17 19.12 9.88
CA PHE A 28 0.71 19.84 11.06
C PHE A 28 1.89 20.16 11.98
N MET A 29 1.68 21.10 12.90
CA MET A 29 2.63 21.43 13.95
C MET A 29 2.14 20.86 15.28
N PHE A 30 3.03 20.21 16.02
CA PHE A 30 2.75 19.68 17.34
C PHE A 30 4.00 19.83 18.21
N GLU A 31 3.87 20.43 19.39
CA GLU A 31 5.00 20.69 20.31
C GLU A 31 6.20 21.39 19.64
N GLU A 32 5.92 22.40 18.79
CA GLU A 32 6.93 23.16 18.01
C GLU A 32 7.63 22.37 16.88
N ASP A 33 7.35 21.08 16.74
CA ASP A 33 7.82 20.25 15.65
C ASP A 33 6.83 20.22 14.47
N PHE A 34 7.37 20.21 13.26
CA PHE A 34 6.59 20.13 12.02
C PHE A 34 6.58 18.69 11.49
N TYR A 35 5.39 18.11 11.36
CA TYR A 35 5.19 16.74 10.91
C TYR A 35 4.65 16.73 9.49
N SER A 36 5.33 16.04 8.59
CA SER A 36 4.84 15.75 7.24
C SER A 36 4.30 14.33 7.19
N CYS A 37 3.02 14.18 6.88
CA CYS A 37 2.33 12.91 6.98
C CYS A 37 1.56 12.56 5.70
N ALA A 38 1.24 11.27 5.57
CA ALA A 38 0.36 10.76 4.55
C ALA A 38 -0.77 9.94 5.19
N VAL A 39 -1.99 10.10 4.68
CA VAL A 39 -3.09 9.16 4.93
C VAL A 39 -2.98 8.04 3.92
N VAL A 40 -3.03 6.80 4.37
CA VAL A 40 -2.84 5.63 3.52
C VAL A 40 -3.89 4.56 3.73
N HIS A 41 -4.19 3.80 2.68
CA HIS A 41 -4.86 2.50 2.76
C HIS A 41 -3.82 1.39 2.71
N TRP A 42 -3.88 0.45 3.65
CA TRP A 42 -2.91 -0.64 3.75
C TRP A 42 -3.23 -1.82 2.82
N PHE A 43 -2.19 -2.54 2.43
CA PHE A 43 -2.29 -3.86 1.83
C PHE A 43 -1.61 -4.91 2.70
N ASP A 44 -2.26 -6.07 2.85
CA ASP A 44 -1.68 -7.23 3.52
C ASP A 44 -0.88 -8.06 2.51
N LYS A 45 0.29 -8.55 2.93
CA LYS A 45 1.04 -9.57 2.19
C LYS A 45 0.30 -10.91 2.31
N VAL A 46 0.00 -11.55 1.19
CA VAL A 46 -0.76 -12.81 1.19
C VAL A 46 0.08 -13.99 1.72
N ASN A 47 1.40 -13.94 1.54
CA ASN A 47 2.36 -14.94 2.00
C ASN A 47 3.63 -14.28 2.57
N ASP A 48 4.47 -15.06 3.28
CA ASP A 48 5.73 -14.61 3.89
C ASP A 48 6.91 -14.45 2.90
N GLY A 49 6.63 -14.57 1.60
CA GLY A 49 7.64 -14.54 0.55
C GLY A 49 7.06 -14.18 -0.82
N PRO A 50 7.95 -13.88 -1.79
CA PRO A 50 7.54 -13.67 -3.16
C PRO A 50 6.98 -14.96 -3.77
N ASN A 51 6.07 -14.81 -4.73
CA ASN A 51 5.58 -15.91 -5.55
C ASN A 51 6.75 -16.57 -6.32
N GLU A 52 6.79 -17.90 -6.31
CA GLU A 52 7.93 -18.68 -6.84
C GLU A 52 8.15 -18.50 -8.35
N ASP A 53 7.07 -18.34 -9.12
CA ASP A 53 7.15 -18.24 -10.59
C ASP A 53 7.53 -16.82 -11.06
N THR A 54 7.01 -15.80 -10.38
CA THR A 54 7.17 -14.39 -10.80
C THR A 54 8.24 -13.63 -10.03
N GLY A 55 8.62 -14.12 -8.84
CA GLY A 55 9.48 -13.39 -7.90
C GLY A 55 8.82 -12.15 -7.28
N MET A 56 7.52 -11.94 -7.49
CA MET A 56 6.78 -10.76 -7.00
C MET A 56 6.03 -11.05 -5.71
N TRP A 57 5.89 -10.05 -4.85
CA TRP A 57 5.05 -10.15 -3.66
C TRP A 57 3.58 -9.98 -4.02
N ILE A 58 2.76 -10.91 -3.55
CA ILE A 58 1.31 -10.82 -3.72
C ILE A 58 0.73 -10.10 -2.51
N VAL A 59 -0.07 -9.08 -2.79
CA VAL A 59 -0.73 -8.25 -1.77
C VAL A 59 -2.21 -8.15 -2.05
N GLN A 60 -3.00 -7.89 -1.02
CA GLN A 60 -4.44 -7.66 -1.10
C GLN A 60 -4.85 -6.47 -0.21
N PRO A 61 -5.95 -5.76 -0.49
CA PRO A 61 -6.47 -4.74 0.40
C PRO A 61 -6.61 -5.26 1.84
N SER A 62 -6.09 -4.48 2.80
CA SER A 62 -6.24 -4.75 4.22
C SER A 62 -7.55 -4.14 4.73
N TYR A 63 -8.27 -4.86 5.58
CA TYR A 63 -9.55 -4.42 6.14
C TYR A 63 -9.52 -4.41 7.66
N ASP A 64 -10.22 -3.43 8.26
CA ASP A 64 -10.42 -3.36 9.70
C ASP A 64 -11.51 -4.33 10.19
N VAL A 65 -11.76 -4.35 11.50
CA VAL A 65 -12.79 -5.20 12.13
C VAL A 65 -14.20 -4.91 11.58
N GLY A 66 -14.44 -3.68 11.12
CA GLY A 66 -15.69 -3.24 10.50
C GLY A 66 -15.80 -3.57 9.02
N HIS A 67 -14.85 -4.30 8.42
CA HIS A 67 -14.75 -4.57 6.99
C HIS A 67 -14.64 -3.30 6.13
N SER A 68 -14.16 -2.22 6.73
CA SER A 68 -13.76 -1.01 5.99
C SER A 68 -12.27 -1.09 5.65
N TRP A 69 -11.83 -0.33 4.66
CA TRP A 69 -10.41 -0.24 4.31
C TRP A 69 -9.59 0.12 5.56
N SER A 70 -8.50 -0.61 5.78
CA SER A 70 -7.56 -0.32 6.87
C SER A 70 -6.83 0.99 6.55
N VAL A 71 -7.11 2.03 7.32
CA VAL A 71 -6.53 3.36 7.14
C VAL A 71 -5.45 3.62 8.18
N GLY A 72 -4.33 4.19 7.75
CA GLY A 72 -3.25 4.64 8.62
C GLY A 72 -2.84 6.08 8.35
N ILE A 73 -2.13 6.66 9.33
CA ILE A 73 -1.34 7.88 9.16
C ILE A 73 0.12 7.48 9.34
N ILE A 74 0.94 7.79 8.34
CA ILE A 74 2.38 7.54 8.38
C ILE A 74 3.16 8.84 8.24
N HIS A 75 4.37 8.87 8.79
CA HIS A 75 5.31 9.95 8.49
C HIS A 75 5.81 9.80 7.05
N VAL A 76 5.97 10.90 6.32
CA VAL A 76 6.43 10.81 4.92
C VAL A 76 7.84 10.20 4.83
N GLU A 77 8.68 10.36 5.85
CA GLU A 77 10.02 9.75 5.87
C GLU A 77 10.01 8.23 6.01
N SER A 78 8.90 7.62 6.45
CA SER A 78 8.79 6.15 6.43
C SER A 78 8.50 5.60 5.04
N ILE A 79 8.20 6.46 4.05
CA ILE A 79 8.06 6.05 2.65
C ILE A 79 9.45 5.80 2.09
N TYR A 80 9.76 4.52 1.89
CA TYR A 80 11.03 4.12 1.30
C TYR A 80 11.09 4.46 -0.18
N HIS A 81 10.05 4.11 -0.95
CA HIS A 81 9.97 4.38 -2.38
C HIS A 81 8.54 4.22 -2.91
N ALA A 82 8.27 4.74 -4.11
CA ALA A 82 7.04 4.42 -4.83
C ALA A 82 6.99 2.93 -5.20
N ALA A 83 5.80 2.34 -5.09
CA ALA A 83 5.51 0.98 -5.48
C ALA A 83 4.55 0.98 -6.68
N HIS A 84 4.87 0.16 -7.68
CA HIS A 84 3.97 -0.11 -8.80
C HIS A 84 3.35 -1.49 -8.60
N LEU A 85 2.05 -1.53 -8.35
CA LEU A 85 1.31 -2.77 -8.28
C LEU A 85 0.80 -3.13 -9.67
N ILE A 86 1.01 -4.39 -10.05
CA ILE A 86 0.39 -4.98 -11.24
C ILE A 86 -0.72 -5.93 -10.80
N PRO A 87 -1.84 -6.01 -11.53
CA PRO A 87 -2.93 -6.89 -11.16
C PRO A 87 -2.54 -8.36 -11.34
N ILE A 88 -3.12 -9.23 -10.51
CA ILE A 88 -3.17 -10.66 -10.81
C ILE A 88 -4.23 -10.86 -11.88
N TYR A 89 -3.81 -11.25 -13.08
CA TYR A 89 -4.72 -11.43 -14.20
C TYR A 89 -5.67 -12.61 -13.96
N GLY A 90 -6.96 -12.31 -13.87
CA GLY A 90 -8.02 -13.31 -13.82
C GLY A 90 -8.50 -13.74 -15.21
N THR A 91 -9.47 -14.64 -15.25
CA THR A 91 -10.11 -15.11 -16.49
C THR A 91 -11.32 -14.27 -16.91
N HIS A 92 -11.71 -13.28 -16.11
CA HIS A 92 -12.89 -12.46 -16.32
C HIS A 92 -12.57 -11.24 -17.19
N ALA A 93 -13.52 -10.85 -18.04
CA ALA A 93 -13.40 -9.62 -18.81
C ALA A 93 -13.51 -8.39 -17.88
N ILE A 94 -12.66 -7.40 -18.13
CA ILE A 94 -12.73 -6.10 -17.44
C ILE A 94 -13.89 -5.29 -18.04
N PRO A 95 -14.75 -4.65 -17.23
CA PRO A 95 -15.81 -3.78 -17.73
C PRO A 95 -15.27 -2.69 -18.67
N GLN A 96 -15.93 -2.45 -19.80
CA GLN A 96 -15.46 -1.50 -20.82
C GLN A 96 -15.49 -0.03 -20.35
N ASP A 97 -16.31 0.26 -19.35
CA ASP A 97 -16.48 1.57 -18.74
C ASP A 97 -15.49 1.85 -17.60
N LEU A 98 -14.82 0.81 -17.06
CA LEU A 98 -13.83 0.95 -16.01
C LEU A 98 -12.67 1.84 -16.47
N LYS A 99 -12.34 2.86 -15.67
CA LYS A 99 -11.20 3.73 -15.96
C LYS A 99 -9.95 3.21 -15.26
N HIS A 100 -8.80 3.55 -15.81
CA HIS A 100 -7.49 3.14 -15.28
C HIS A 100 -7.27 3.60 -13.83
N TYR A 101 -7.87 4.71 -13.41
CA TYR A 101 -7.78 5.22 -12.04
C TYR A 101 -8.76 4.53 -11.07
N ASP A 102 -9.77 3.81 -11.56
CA ASP A 102 -10.71 3.04 -10.73
C ASP A 102 -10.15 1.65 -10.38
N SER A 103 -9.03 1.24 -11.00
CA SER A 103 -8.53 -0.14 -10.91
C SER A 103 -8.21 -0.59 -9.48
N TYR A 104 -7.70 0.30 -8.62
CA TYR A 104 -7.40 0.00 -7.22
C TYR A 104 -8.62 0.02 -6.29
N ASP A 105 -9.74 0.55 -6.76
CA ASP A 105 -11.00 0.60 -6.01
C ASP A 105 -11.94 -0.54 -6.43
N ALA A 106 -11.81 -1.02 -7.68
CA ALA A 106 -12.62 -2.07 -8.27
C ALA A 106 -12.09 -3.49 -8.06
N PHE A 107 -10.80 -3.66 -7.80
CA PHE A 107 -10.11 -4.94 -7.64
C PHE A 107 -9.14 -4.89 -6.45
#